data_AF-A0A192H0H9-F1
#
_entry.id   AF-A0A192H0H9-F1
#
_cell.length_a   1.000
_cell.length_b   1.000
_cell.length_c   1.000
_cell.angle_alpha   90.00
_cell.angle_beta   90.00
_cell.angle_gamma   90.00
#
_symmetry.space_group_name_H-M   'P 1'
#
loop_
_entity.id
_entity.type
_entity.pdbx_description
1 polymer ?
#
loop_
_entity_poly.entity_id
_entity_poly.type
_entity_poly.pdbx_seq_one_letter_code
_entity_poly.pdbx_strand_id
1 'polypeptide(L)'
;MIINPTKKALPIFNKLVKVEDAAMAKCFATVNPLFSWHANYYLVNRKKVVLLVNDLTYAAVALYDINAKNKVNLEQYINDGIREAFLLVGVAPEDIAAYFELAGAVRLNAGFNRQVTGAMTNMILMVKEGRLIDRTKLIQTKLMDYLMQIPFSQKDYAFAKDSVANAFANGLSITKVNAAEMQVSEYHVNRTWLDYHQWDKYQDSEALFAGDGHLYEQIGAKVLANNALLLAEFKNYLINSTGLTEKTAKKHVKNIELFINEFMLFDTIKTPLTTVEAVQPYLADWFPRKIAYSASEIKANATSIKKFIKFMEVAGEISQVDAEQARAEIKDDIEFGIEYLQLMDSMTDFW
;
A
#
# COMPACT_ATOMS: atom_id res chain seq x y z
N MET A 1 -17.75 2.05 15.21
CA MET A 1 -16.61 2.91 14.82
C MET A 1 -15.44 2.01 14.49
N ILE A 2 -14.66 2.29 13.44
CA ILE A 2 -13.51 1.43 13.07
C ILE A 2 -12.20 2.12 13.46
N ILE A 3 -11.37 1.43 14.25
CA ILE A 3 -10.00 1.85 14.57
C ILE A 3 -9.01 0.96 13.81
N ASN A 4 -8.14 1.59 13.03
CA ASN A 4 -7.19 0.94 12.13
C ASN A 4 -5.74 1.21 12.58
N PRO A 5 -5.23 0.56 13.63
CA PRO A 5 -3.86 0.74 14.03
C PRO A 5 -2.87 0.21 12.99
N THR A 6 -1.69 0.83 12.96
CA THR A 6 -0.54 0.27 12.24
C THR A 6 -0.15 -1.10 12.81
N LYS A 7 0.53 -1.93 12.01
CA LYS A 7 1.05 -3.24 12.44
C LYS A 7 1.85 -3.15 13.74
N LYS A 8 2.64 -2.08 13.90
CA LYS A 8 3.43 -1.78 15.11
C LYS A 8 2.52 -1.53 16.33
N ALA A 9 1.43 -0.80 16.17
CA ALA A 9 0.56 -0.37 17.25
C ALA A 9 -0.49 -1.41 17.64
N LEU A 10 -0.78 -2.39 16.78
CA LEU A 10 -1.79 -3.43 16.99
C LEU A 10 -1.76 -4.10 18.39
N PRO A 11 -0.60 -4.41 19.00
CA PRO A 11 -0.56 -5.01 20.35
C PRO A 11 -1.13 -4.13 21.47
N ILE A 12 -1.21 -2.81 21.28
CA ILE A 12 -1.83 -1.88 22.25
C ILE A 12 -3.35 -2.07 22.29
N PHE A 13 -3.95 -2.33 21.14
CA PHE A 13 -5.40 -2.42 20.95
C PHE A 13 -5.94 -3.85 21.15
N ASN A 14 -5.14 -4.76 21.70
CA ASN A 14 -5.47 -6.18 21.77
C ASN A 14 -6.63 -6.56 22.69
N LYS A 15 -7.22 -5.59 23.39
CA LYS A 15 -8.43 -5.75 24.21
C LYS A 15 -9.71 -5.30 23.49
N LEU A 16 -9.59 -4.62 22.35
CA LEU A 16 -10.74 -4.24 21.53
C LEU A 16 -11.23 -5.43 20.71
N VAL A 17 -12.55 -5.47 20.49
CA VAL A 17 -13.19 -6.49 19.65
C VAL A 17 -12.76 -6.28 18.20
N LYS A 18 -12.25 -7.34 17.56
CA LYS A 18 -11.91 -7.32 16.13
C LYS A 18 -13.18 -7.33 15.28
N VAL A 19 -13.10 -6.73 14.10
CA VAL A 19 -14.14 -6.89 13.08
C VAL A 19 -14.23 -8.36 12.65
N GLU A 20 -15.44 -8.81 12.32
CA GLU A 20 -15.69 -10.16 11.81
C GLU A 20 -15.14 -10.33 10.39
N ASP A 21 -15.36 -9.33 9.53
CA ASP A 21 -14.86 -9.26 8.16
C ASP A 21 -14.02 -7.99 7.95
N ALA A 22 -12.72 -8.20 7.71
CA ALA A 22 -11.74 -7.14 7.51
C ALA A 22 -11.93 -6.38 6.19
N ALA A 23 -12.39 -7.04 5.13
CA ALA A 23 -12.64 -6.42 3.84
C ALA A 23 -13.88 -5.52 3.92
N MET A 24 -14.95 -6.02 4.55
CA MET A 24 -16.14 -5.23 4.85
C MET A 24 -15.83 -4.00 5.70
N ALA A 25 -15.07 -4.18 6.77
CA ALA A 25 -14.69 -3.07 7.65
C ALA A 25 -13.84 -2.02 6.93
N LYS A 26 -12.96 -2.45 6.02
CA LYS A 26 -12.18 -1.53 5.17
C LYS A 26 -13.09 -0.76 4.21
N CYS A 27 -14.06 -1.42 3.59
CA CYS A 27 -15.04 -0.77 2.73
C CYS A 27 -15.85 0.26 3.50
N PHE A 28 -16.41 -0.14 4.65
CA PHE A 28 -17.12 0.77 5.56
C PHE A 28 -16.28 1.99 5.92
N ALA A 29 -15.02 1.78 6.31
CA ALA A 29 -14.10 2.87 6.66
C ALA A 29 -13.79 3.81 5.49
N THR A 30 -13.77 3.29 4.25
CA THR A 30 -13.51 4.07 3.04
C THR A 30 -14.72 4.91 2.65
N VAL A 31 -15.93 4.35 2.74
CA VAL A 31 -17.18 5.03 2.41
C VAL A 31 -17.63 5.99 3.52
N ASN A 32 -17.31 5.66 4.78
CA ASN A 32 -17.70 6.43 5.97
C ASN A 32 -16.45 6.93 6.74
N PRO A 33 -15.58 7.76 6.12
CA PRO A 33 -14.26 8.09 6.67
C PRO A 33 -14.31 8.94 7.95
N LEU A 34 -15.43 9.61 8.24
CA LEU A 34 -15.62 10.32 9.52
C LEU A 34 -15.69 9.34 10.70
N PHE A 35 -16.20 8.12 10.48
CA PHE A 35 -16.36 7.08 11.49
C PHE A 35 -15.18 6.10 11.53
N SER A 36 -14.06 6.47 10.89
CA SER A 36 -12.84 5.69 10.84
C SER A 36 -11.62 6.48 11.29
N TRP A 37 -10.76 5.82 12.08
CA TRP A 37 -9.58 6.44 12.66
C TRP A 37 -8.38 5.52 12.50
N HIS A 38 -7.27 6.04 11.98
CA HIS A 38 -5.99 5.34 11.99
C HIS A 38 -5.22 5.64 13.27
N ALA A 39 -4.50 4.65 13.78
CA ALA A 39 -3.80 4.79 15.05
C ALA A 39 -2.34 4.33 15.00
N ASN A 40 -1.49 5.02 15.74
CA ASN A 40 -0.10 4.63 15.99
C ASN A 40 0.32 5.04 17.39
N TYR A 41 1.55 4.73 17.78
CA TYR A 41 2.11 5.24 19.01
C TYR A 41 3.58 5.62 18.84
N TYR A 42 3.98 6.56 19.69
CA TYR A 42 5.36 6.94 19.91
C TYR A 42 5.70 6.91 21.40
N LEU A 43 6.97 7.07 21.72
CA LEU A 43 7.46 7.02 23.10
C LEU A 43 7.86 8.42 23.54
N VAL A 44 7.38 8.82 24.72
CA VAL A 44 7.87 9.98 25.46
C VAL A 44 8.28 9.49 26.83
N ASN A 45 9.56 9.60 27.19
CA ASN A 45 10.11 9.10 28.45
C ASN A 45 9.71 7.64 28.75
N ARG A 46 9.84 6.76 27.73
CA ARG A 46 9.45 5.34 27.76
C ARG A 46 7.95 5.07 27.97
N LYS A 47 7.10 6.09 28.05
CA LYS A 47 5.64 5.95 28.08
C LYS A 47 5.08 5.99 26.65
N LYS A 48 4.11 5.12 26.37
CA LYS A 48 3.46 5.06 25.06
C LYS A 48 2.41 6.16 24.97
N VAL A 49 2.58 7.04 23.98
CA VAL A 49 1.57 8.01 23.59
C VAL A 49 0.89 7.47 22.35
N VAL A 50 -0.39 7.12 22.49
CA VAL A 50 -1.22 6.66 21.37
C VAL A 50 -1.76 7.89 20.67
N LEU A 51 -1.54 7.97 19.37
CA LEU A 51 -2.10 8.99 18.49
C LEU A 51 -3.10 8.33 17.56
N LEU A 52 -4.33 8.82 17.54
CA LEU A 52 -5.34 8.48 16.55
C LEU A 52 -5.58 9.69 15.66
N VAL A 53 -5.81 9.46 14.37
CA VAL A 53 -6.08 10.48 13.36
C VAL A 53 -7.31 10.06 12.57
N ASN A 54 -8.30 10.95 12.47
CA ASN A 54 -9.52 10.71 11.72
C ASN A 54 -9.27 10.67 10.21
N ASP A 55 -9.88 9.72 9.50
CA ASP A 55 -9.59 9.49 8.08
C ASP A 55 -10.14 10.60 7.17
N LEU A 56 -11.27 11.20 7.56
CA LEU A 56 -11.86 12.31 6.82
C LEU A 56 -11.17 13.64 7.13
N THR A 57 -11.07 13.97 8.41
CA THR A 57 -10.81 15.34 8.89
C THR A 57 -9.38 15.57 9.36
N TYR A 58 -8.60 14.50 9.57
CA TYR A 58 -7.29 14.53 10.22
C TYR A 58 -7.32 15.09 11.66
N ALA A 59 -8.50 15.16 12.28
CA ALA A 59 -8.63 15.43 13.71
C ALA A 59 -7.77 14.43 14.50
N ALA A 60 -7.05 14.94 15.50
CA ALA A 60 -6.06 14.18 16.26
C ALA A 60 -6.54 13.91 17.69
N VAL A 61 -6.37 12.67 18.15
CA VAL A 61 -6.59 12.26 19.54
C VAL A 61 -5.30 11.71 20.11
N ALA A 62 -4.81 12.29 21.20
CA ALA A 62 -3.57 11.87 21.84
C ALA A 62 -3.82 11.39 23.27
N LEU A 63 -3.49 10.11 23.53
CA LEU A 63 -3.65 9.43 24.81
C LEU A 63 -2.28 9.09 25.40
N TYR A 64 -1.95 9.65 26.55
CA TYR A 64 -0.67 9.50 27.23
C TYR A 64 -0.64 8.30 28.18
N ASP A 65 0.53 7.66 28.26
CA ASP A 65 0.84 6.54 29.15
C ASP A 65 -0.11 5.33 29.04
N ILE A 66 -0.45 4.93 27.81
CA ILE A 66 -1.18 3.68 27.60
C ILE A 66 -0.26 2.48 27.89
N ASN A 67 -0.57 1.74 28.94
CA ASN A 67 0.24 0.68 29.50
C ASN A 67 -0.60 -0.56 29.81
N ALA A 68 0.03 -1.61 30.36
CA ALA A 68 -0.65 -2.87 30.62
C ALA A 68 -1.83 -2.76 31.60
N LYS A 69 -1.80 -1.79 32.52
CA LYS A 69 -2.83 -1.60 33.54
C LYS A 69 -4.07 -0.91 33.00
N ASN A 70 -3.91 0.11 32.17
CA ASN A 70 -5.02 0.96 31.73
C ASN A 70 -5.58 0.59 30.35
N LYS A 71 -4.88 -0.22 29.54
CA LYS A 71 -5.36 -0.61 28.20
C LYS A 71 -6.67 -1.42 28.19
N VAL A 72 -7.11 -1.94 29.34
CA VAL A 72 -8.46 -2.53 29.51
C VAL A 72 -9.58 -1.51 29.27
N ASN A 73 -9.32 -0.24 29.60
CA ASN A 73 -10.28 0.87 29.44
C ASN A 73 -10.04 1.66 28.14
N LEU A 74 -9.26 1.11 27.20
CA LEU A 74 -8.83 1.83 26.00
C LEU A 74 -9.99 2.28 25.12
N GLU A 75 -11.06 1.48 25.01
CA GLU A 75 -12.27 1.87 24.28
C GLU A 75 -12.87 3.16 24.85
N GLN A 76 -13.01 3.25 26.18
CA GLN A 76 -13.50 4.43 26.86
C GLN A 76 -12.58 5.64 26.60
N TYR A 77 -11.27 5.47 26.74
CA TYR A 77 -10.31 6.56 26.50
C TYR A 77 -10.30 7.06 25.05
N ILE A 78 -10.54 6.19 24.08
CA ILE A 78 -10.69 6.58 22.67
C ILE A 78 -11.95 7.43 22.52
N ASN A 79 -13.09 6.97 23.03
CA ASN A 79 -14.35 7.70 22.94
C ASN A 79 -14.26 9.07 23.63
N ASP A 80 -13.66 9.13 24.82
CA ASP A 80 -13.47 10.40 25.55
C ASP A 80 -12.50 11.33 24.81
N GLY A 81 -11.41 10.78 24.26
CA GLY A 81 -10.48 11.56 23.45
C GLY A 81 -11.11 12.14 22.18
N ILE A 82 -11.95 11.37 21.49
CA ILE A 82 -12.70 11.84 20.30
C ILE A 82 -13.69 12.93 20.69
N ARG A 83 -14.41 12.76 21.80
CA ARG A 83 -15.32 13.78 22.33
C ARG A 83 -14.59 15.09 22.59
N GLU A 84 -13.45 15.04 23.28
CA GLU A 84 -12.60 16.22 23.53
C GLU A 84 -12.09 16.84 22.22
N ALA A 85 -11.71 16.05 21.22
CA ALA A 85 -11.29 16.56 19.92
C ALA A 85 -12.39 17.39 19.24
N PHE A 86 -13.63 16.91 19.27
CA PHE A 86 -14.76 17.62 18.68
C PHE A 86 -15.18 18.84 19.50
N LEU A 87 -15.13 18.77 20.83
CA LEU A 87 -15.36 19.93 21.70
C LEU A 87 -14.34 21.05 21.47
N LEU A 88 -13.06 20.72 21.23
CA LEU A 88 -12.02 21.70 20.88
C LEU A 88 -12.31 22.47 19.59
N VAL A 89 -13.12 21.90 18.69
CA VAL A 89 -13.56 22.55 17.44
C VAL A 89 -14.85 23.37 17.65
N GLY A 90 -15.55 23.16 18.76
CA GLY A 90 -16.83 23.81 19.06
C GLY A 90 -18.05 23.06 18.53
N VAL A 91 -17.94 21.75 18.25
CA VAL A 91 -19.09 20.91 17.90
C VAL A 91 -20.02 20.80 19.12
N ALA A 92 -21.33 20.95 18.91
CA ALA A 92 -22.30 20.92 19.98
C ALA A 92 -22.38 19.52 20.64
N PRO A 93 -22.55 19.43 21.97
CA PRO A 93 -22.63 18.13 22.67
C PRO A 93 -23.68 17.16 22.12
N GLU A 94 -24.82 17.69 21.67
CA GLU A 94 -25.91 16.94 21.02
C GLU A 94 -25.48 16.30 19.70
N ASP A 95 -24.71 17.01 18.88
CA ASP A 95 -24.19 16.50 17.62
C ASP A 95 -23.10 15.44 17.87
N ILE A 96 -22.27 15.64 18.90
CA ILE A 96 -21.29 14.64 19.32
C ILE A 96 -22.00 13.36 19.81
N ALA A 97 -23.11 13.49 20.54
CA ALA A 97 -23.91 12.35 20.96
C ALA A 97 -24.49 11.59 19.75
N ALA A 98 -25.05 12.32 18.78
CA ALA A 98 -25.54 11.73 17.53
C ALA A 98 -24.43 11.04 16.73
N TYR A 99 -23.21 11.59 16.71
CA TYR A 99 -22.04 10.93 16.14
C TYR A 99 -21.77 9.58 16.80
N PHE A 100 -21.76 9.50 18.14
CA PHE A 100 -21.48 8.24 18.83
C PHE A 100 -22.61 7.21 18.68
N GLU A 101 -23.86 7.67 18.61
CA GLU A 101 -25.02 6.80 18.34
C GLU A 101 -24.89 6.14 16.96
N LEU A 102 -24.58 6.93 15.92
CA LEU A 102 -24.34 6.42 14.57
C LEU A 102 -23.08 5.56 14.51
N ALA A 103 -21.99 6.01 15.13
CA ALA A 103 -20.71 5.32 15.08
C ALA A 103 -20.81 3.91 15.65
N GLY A 104 -21.59 3.72 16.73
CA GLY A 104 -21.69 2.46 17.44
C GLY A 104 -20.36 2.02 18.07
N ALA A 105 -20.33 0.79 18.58
CA ALA A 105 -19.21 0.26 19.35
C ALA A 105 -17.87 0.28 18.59
N VAL A 106 -16.76 0.35 19.33
CA VAL A 106 -15.43 0.34 18.74
C VAL A 106 -15.09 -1.06 18.24
N ARG A 107 -14.59 -1.12 17.00
CA ARG A 107 -14.10 -2.36 16.37
C ARG A 107 -12.73 -2.15 15.77
N LEU A 108 -11.91 -3.20 15.84
CA LEU A 108 -10.52 -3.18 15.41
C LEU A 108 -10.35 -3.81 14.03
N ASN A 109 -9.72 -3.08 13.11
CA ASN A 109 -9.26 -3.59 11.81
C ASN A 109 -7.77 -3.28 11.59
N ALA A 110 -7.15 -3.83 10.55
CA ALA A 110 -5.78 -3.48 10.20
C ALA A 110 -5.69 -2.13 9.47
N GLY A 111 -4.67 -1.32 9.80
CA GLY A 111 -4.31 -0.10 9.07
C GLY A 111 -4.20 -0.30 7.56
N PHE A 112 -4.91 0.51 6.78
CA PHE A 112 -4.93 0.39 5.31
C PHE A 112 -4.70 1.71 4.57
N ASN A 113 -5.01 2.86 5.20
CA ASN A 113 -4.89 4.17 4.55
C ASN A 113 -3.46 4.72 4.69
N ARG A 114 -2.67 4.59 3.61
CA ARG A 114 -1.27 5.04 3.56
C ARG A 114 -1.12 6.56 3.65
N GLN A 115 -2.08 7.33 3.14
CA GLN A 115 -2.03 8.80 3.20
C GLN A 115 -2.19 9.27 4.65
N VAL A 116 -3.23 8.79 5.35
CA VAL A 116 -3.46 9.10 6.77
C VAL A 116 -2.28 8.61 7.62
N THR A 117 -1.75 7.42 7.32
CA THR A 117 -0.56 6.90 8.01
C THR A 117 0.67 7.80 7.83
N GLY A 118 0.88 8.35 6.63
CA GLY A 118 1.94 9.32 6.34
C GLY A 118 1.77 10.63 7.12
N ALA A 119 0.57 11.21 7.11
CA ALA A 119 0.25 12.42 7.89
C ALA A 119 0.45 12.19 9.40
N MET A 120 -0.08 11.10 9.94
CA MET A 120 0.10 10.70 11.34
C MET A 120 1.59 10.52 11.70
N THR A 121 2.40 10.00 10.79
CA THR A 121 3.85 9.84 11.01
C THR A 121 4.55 11.19 11.10
N ASN A 122 4.18 12.13 10.23
CA ASN A 122 4.66 13.51 10.30
C ASN A 122 4.21 14.21 11.60
N MET A 123 2.95 14.06 12.00
CA MET A 123 2.45 14.55 13.29
C MET A 123 3.29 14.03 14.45
N ILE A 124 3.57 12.71 14.48
CA ILE A 124 4.44 12.10 15.50
C ILE A 124 5.84 12.73 15.48
N LEU A 125 6.45 12.92 14.30
CA LEU A 125 7.79 13.51 14.19
C LEU A 125 7.86 14.92 14.79
N MET A 126 6.80 15.71 14.65
CA MET A 126 6.70 17.07 15.20
C MET A 126 6.61 17.09 16.73
N VAL A 127 6.02 16.05 17.34
CA VAL A 127 5.68 16.05 18.78
C VAL A 127 6.42 15.00 19.61
N LYS A 128 7.30 14.20 18.97
CA LYS A 128 8.01 13.07 19.59
C LYS A 128 8.85 13.45 20.81
N GLU A 129 9.32 14.70 20.88
CA GLU A 129 10.09 15.20 22.02
C GLU A 129 9.24 15.39 23.28
N GLY A 130 7.92 15.38 23.15
CA GLY A 130 7.00 15.42 24.28
C GLY A 130 6.87 16.80 24.96
N ARG A 131 7.29 17.89 24.29
CA ARG A 131 7.24 19.26 24.85
C ARG A 131 5.82 19.70 25.25
N LEU A 132 4.80 19.22 24.55
CA LEU A 132 3.39 19.54 24.79
C LEU A 132 2.66 18.52 25.68
N ILE A 133 3.36 17.51 26.21
CA ILE A 133 2.74 16.45 27.02
C ILE A 133 2.54 16.93 28.46
N ASP A 134 1.29 16.96 28.90
CA ASP A 134 0.90 17.06 30.29
C ASP A 134 0.91 15.66 30.92
N ARG A 135 1.94 15.39 31.73
CA ARG A 135 2.15 14.07 32.34
C ARG A 135 1.11 13.72 33.41
N THR A 136 0.27 14.67 33.81
CA THR A 136 -0.80 14.46 34.80
C THR A 136 -2.12 14.03 34.18
N LYS A 137 -2.26 14.16 32.85
CA LYS A 137 -3.49 13.88 32.12
C LYS A 137 -3.34 12.68 31.20
N LEU A 138 -4.42 11.92 31.03
CA LEU A 138 -4.47 10.86 30.03
C LEU A 138 -4.72 11.46 28.64
N ILE A 139 -5.76 12.29 28.51
CA ILE A 139 -6.12 12.96 27.25
C ILE A 139 -5.34 14.26 27.13
N GLN A 140 -4.63 14.44 26.01
CA GLN A 140 -3.68 15.53 25.81
C GLN A 140 -4.27 16.66 24.95
N THR A 141 -5.28 17.37 25.48
CA THR A 141 -6.05 18.37 24.71
C THR A 141 -5.19 19.49 24.09
N LYS A 142 -4.18 20.01 24.80
CA LYS A 142 -3.24 21.01 24.26
C LYS A 142 -2.43 20.49 23.06
N LEU A 143 -2.00 19.23 23.12
CA LEU A 143 -1.30 18.58 22.02
C LEU A 143 -2.25 18.35 20.83
N MET A 144 -3.47 17.90 21.09
CA MET A 144 -4.50 17.71 20.07
C MET A 144 -4.81 19.02 19.36
N ASP A 145 -5.02 20.10 20.11
CA ASP A 145 -5.29 21.43 19.58
C ASP A 145 -4.15 21.95 18.68
N TYR A 146 -2.89 21.75 19.10
CA TYR A 146 -1.71 22.07 18.29
C TYR A 146 -1.68 21.27 16.98
N LEU A 147 -1.86 19.95 17.05
CA LEU A 147 -1.82 19.08 15.87
C LEU A 147 -2.93 19.42 14.86
N MET A 148 -4.11 19.84 15.33
CA MET A 148 -5.23 20.21 14.48
C MET A 148 -5.06 21.57 13.77
N GLN A 149 -4.02 22.34 14.11
CA GLN A 149 -3.63 23.58 13.43
C GLN A 149 -2.59 23.36 12.32
N ILE A 150 -2.24 22.11 12.01
CA ILE A 150 -1.24 21.78 11.01
C ILE A 150 -1.94 21.33 9.72
N PRO A 151 -1.81 22.09 8.61
CA PRO A 151 -2.39 21.68 7.34
C PRO A 151 -1.51 20.63 6.65
N PHE A 152 -2.14 19.73 5.90
CA PHE A 152 -1.47 18.66 5.16
C PHE A 152 -1.79 18.72 3.66
N SER A 153 -0.76 18.56 2.82
CA SER A 153 -0.93 18.62 1.37
C SER A 153 -1.85 17.51 0.82
N GLN A 154 -2.00 16.40 1.55
CA GLN A 154 -2.92 15.31 1.21
C GLN A 154 -4.40 15.70 1.32
N LYS A 155 -4.70 16.86 1.91
CA LYS A 155 -6.05 17.42 2.09
C LYS A 155 -6.12 18.87 1.59
N ASP A 156 -5.36 19.18 0.54
CA ASP A 156 -5.32 20.53 -0.07
C ASP A 156 -5.04 21.65 0.95
N TYR A 157 -4.21 21.33 1.95
CA TYR A 157 -3.87 22.23 3.06
C TYR A 157 -5.07 22.67 3.92
N ALA A 158 -6.16 21.91 3.92
CA ALA A 158 -7.25 22.10 4.87
C ALA A 158 -6.78 21.85 6.32
N PHE A 159 -7.26 22.68 7.24
CA PHE A 159 -7.05 22.48 8.67
C PHE A 159 -8.05 21.46 9.21
N ALA A 160 -7.63 20.69 10.21
CA ALA A 160 -8.49 19.67 10.80
C ALA A 160 -9.72 20.27 11.47
N LYS A 161 -9.57 21.44 12.12
CA LYS A 161 -10.69 22.15 12.75
C LYS A 161 -11.80 22.49 11.75
N ASP A 162 -11.44 23.10 10.62
CA ASP A 162 -12.39 23.45 9.57
C ASP A 162 -13.03 22.19 8.97
N SER A 163 -12.22 21.15 8.77
CA SER A 163 -12.70 19.86 8.23
C SER A 163 -13.71 19.19 9.17
N VAL A 164 -13.50 19.24 10.49
CA VAL A 164 -14.46 18.74 11.48
C VAL A 164 -15.73 19.59 11.46
N ALA A 165 -15.62 20.92 11.53
CA ALA A 165 -16.79 21.79 11.50
C ALA A 165 -17.66 21.55 10.25
N ASN A 166 -17.03 21.44 9.08
CA ASN A 166 -17.71 21.12 7.82
C ASN A 166 -18.35 19.72 7.83
N ALA A 167 -17.69 18.73 8.44
CA ALA A 167 -18.24 17.37 8.51
C ALA A 167 -19.53 17.31 9.34
N PHE A 168 -19.64 18.09 10.41
CA PHE A 168 -20.84 18.18 11.24
C PHE A 168 -21.93 19.08 10.62
N ALA A 169 -21.56 20.13 9.88
CA ALA A 169 -22.51 21.04 9.23
C ALA A 169 -23.36 20.38 8.13
N ASN A 170 -22.84 19.32 7.47
CA ASN A 170 -23.52 18.64 6.38
C ASN A 170 -24.52 17.55 6.82
N GLY A 171 -24.77 17.42 8.12
CA GLY A 171 -25.61 16.38 8.69
C GLY A 171 -24.90 15.02 8.73
N LEU A 172 -24.92 14.38 9.90
CA LEU A 172 -24.29 13.07 10.08
C LEU A 172 -25.13 11.98 9.42
N SER A 173 -24.50 11.16 8.60
CA SER A 173 -25.13 9.97 8.01
C SER A 173 -24.11 8.85 7.83
N ILE A 174 -24.61 7.61 7.86
CA ILE A 174 -23.83 6.42 7.50
C ILE A 174 -24.39 5.87 6.20
N THR A 175 -23.53 5.77 5.20
CA THR A 175 -23.82 5.03 3.98
C THR A 175 -23.66 3.55 4.28
N LYS A 176 -24.75 2.78 4.11
CA LYS A 176 -24.73 1.33 4.28
C LYS A 176 -23.85 0.70 3.21
N VAL A 177 -22.98 -0.21 3.62
CA VAL A 177 -22.21 -1.04 2.70
C VAL A 177 -22.97 -2.35 2.52
N ASN A 178 -23.47 -2.60 1.32
CA ASN A 178 -24.12 -3.87 0.99
C ASN A 178 -23.07 -4.85 0.44
N ALA A 179 -23.07 -6.09 0.95
CA ALA A 179 -22.20 -7.15 0.44
C ALA A 179 -22.39 -7.44 -1.06
N ALA A 180 -23.58 -7.16 -1.60
CA ALA A 180 -23.88 -7.30 -3.03
C ALA A 180 -23.28 -6.18 -3.89
N GLU A 181 -23.06 -4.99 -3.32
CA GLU A 181 -22.38 -3.86 -3.98
C GLU A 181 -20.85 -3.93 -3.77
N MET A 182 -20.37 -4.89 -2.95
CA MET A 182 -18.95 -5.15 -2.70
C MET A 182 -18.24 -5.93 -3.81
N GLN A 183 -18.92 -6.27 -4.90
CA GLN A 183 -18.18 -6.40 -6.15
C GLN A 183 -17.73 -5.00 -6.55
N VAL A 184 -16.61 -4.55 -5.95
CA VAL A 184 -15.56 -3.91 -6.75
C VAL A 184 -15.48 -4.81 -7.96
N SER A 185 -16.06 -4.39 -9.10
CA SER A 185 -16.22 -5.24 -10.28
C SER A 185 -14.93 -5.99 -10.42
N GLU A 186 -14.96 -7.30 -10.20
CA GLU A 186 -13.76 -8.12 -10.23
C GLU A 186 -13.14 -7.79 -11.59
N TYR A 187 -11.98 -7.13 -11.58
CA TYR A 187 -11.50 -6.49 -12.79
C TYR A 187 -11.30 -7.60 -13.81
N HIS A 188 -12.18 -7.65 -14.81
CA HIS A 188 -12.13 -8.67 -15.83
C HIS A 188 -11.04 -8.26 -16.81
N VAL A 189 -9.96 -9.03 -16.80
CA VAL A 189 -8.84 -8.82 -17.70
C VAL A 189 -9.35 -8.96 -19.14
N ASN A 190 -9.21 -7.89 -19.91
CA ASN A 190 -9.54 -7.90 -21.32
C ASN A 190 -8.36 -8.46 -22.10
N ARG A 191 -8.37 -9.76 -22.38
CA ARG A 191 -7.30 -10.46 -23.10
C ARG A 191 -7.35 -10.10 -24.58
N THR A 192 -6.61 -9.06 -24.96
CA THR A 192 -6.49 -8.60 -26.36
C THR A 192 -5.22 -9.06 -27.06
N TRP A 193 -4.24 -9.58 -26.30
CA TRP A 193 -3.02 -10.16 -26.87
C TRP A 193 -3.27 -11.57 -27.39
N LEU A 194 -2.47 -11.99 -28.36
CA LEU A 194 -2.47 -13.32 -28.95
C LEU A 194 -1.88 -14.34 -27.97
N ASP A 195 -2.27 -15.61 -28.15
CA ASP A 195 -1.74 -16.73 -27.38
C ASP A 195 -0.22 -16.84 -27.53
N TYR A 196 0.50 -16.86 -26.41
CA TYR A 196 1.96 -16.92 -26.41
C TYR A 196 2.53 -18.28 -26.83
N HIS A 197 1.73 -19.36 -26.73
CA HIS A 197 2.18 -20.70 -27.12
C HIS A 197 2.57 -20.83 -28.60
N GLN A 198 2.11 -19.91 -29.45
CA GLN A 198 2.51 -19.88 -30.88
C GLN A 198 4.01 -19.63 -31.08
N TRP A 199 4.72 -19.12 -30.06
CA TRP A 199 6.15 -18.84 -30.11
C TRP A 199 7.02 -19.85 -29.35
N ASP A 200 6.44 -20.86 -28.69
CA ASP A 200 7.20 -21.84 -27.88
C ASP A 200 8.33 -22.52 -28.67
N LYS A 201 8.08 -22.81 -29.95
CA LYS A 201 9.08 -23.43 -30.85
C LYS A 201 10.33 -22.57 -31.10
N TYR A 202 10.28 -21.29 -30.80
CA TYR A 202 11.41 -20.36 -30.98
C TYR A 202 12.23 -20.21 -29.70
N GLN A 203 11.70 -20.60 -28.54
CA GLN A 203 12.47 -20.56 -27.32
C GLN A 203 13.69 -21.49 -27.45
N ASP A 204 14.86 -20.88 -27.29
CA ASP A 204 16.19 -21.50 -27.32
C ASP A 204 16.50 -22.24 -28.64
N SER A 205 15.82 -21.83 -29.72
CA SER A 205 15.98 -22.40 -31.05
C SER A 205 17.19 -21.82 -31.77
N GLU A 206 18.18 -22.66 -32.09
CA GLU A 206 19.35 -22.26 -32.89
C GLU A 206 18.96 -21.71 -34.28
N ALA A 207 17.80 -22.13 -34.81
CA ALA A 207 17.29 -21.67 -36.10
C ALA A 207 16.99 -20.17 -36.13
N LEU A 208 16.75 -19.53 -34.98
CA LEU A 208 16.55 -18.08 -34.88
C LEU A 208 17.75 -17.27 -35.39
N PHE A 209 18.96 -17.81 -35.17
CA PHE A 209 20.22 -17.15 -35.48
C PHE A 209 20.87 -17.69 -36.75
N ALA A 210 20.17 -18.56 -37.50
CA ALA A 210 20.66 -19.06 -38.78
C ALA A 210 20.69 -17.92 -39.81
N GLY A 211 21.74 -17.89 -40.64
CA GLY A 211 21.91 -16.87 -41.67
C GLY A 211 22.30 -15.51 -41.07
N ASP A 212 21.55 -14.47 -41.38
CA ASP A 212 21.78 -13.08 -40.93
C ASP A 212 20.95 -12.70 -39.68
N GLY A 213 20.24 -13.64 -39.07
CA GLY A 213 19.42 -13.40 -37.88
C GLY A 213 18.07 -12.72 -38.17
N HIS A 214 17.68 -12.55 -39.44
CA HIS A 214 16.41 -11.93 -39.81
C HIS A 214 15.18 -12.63 -39.19
N LEU A 215 15.24 -13.94 -38.97
CA LEU A 215 14.14 -14.67 -38.32
C LEU A 215 13.95 -14.22 -36.87
N TYR A 216 15.04 -14.05 -36.12
CA TYR A 216 15.00 -13.53 -34.75
C TYR A 216 14.36 -12.14 -34.71
N GLU A 217 14.78 -11.20 -35.58
CA GLU A 217 14.21 -9.86 -35.62
C GLU A 217 12.71 -9.87 -35.97
N GLN A 218 12.33 -10.68 -36.96
CA GLN A 218 10.94 -10.79 -37.40
C GLN A 218 10.02 -11.36 -36.29
N ILE A 219 10.48 -12.40 -35.59
CA ILE A 219 9.71 -13.03 -34.51
C ILE A 219 9.70 -12.13 -33.27
N GLY A 220 10.85 -11.56 -32.90
CA GLY A 220 10.98 -10.60 -31.82
C GLY A 220 10.02 -9.42 -31.98
N ALA A 221 9.94 -8.83 -33.18
CA ALA A 221 9.00 -7.75 -33.46
C ALA A 221 7.52 -8.14 -33.24
N LYS A 222 7.15 -9.39 -33.56
CA LYS A 222 5.79 -9.90 -33.31
C LYS A 222 5.52 -10.08 -31.81
N VAL A 223 6.49 -10.60 -31.07
CA VAL A 223 6.38 -10.76 -29.61
C VAL A 223 6.31 -9.39 -28.93
N LEU A 224 7.13 -8.42 -29.34
CA LEU A 224 7.09 -7.04 -28.84
C LEU A 224 5.73 -6.38 -29.07
N ALA A 225 5.16 -6.53 -30.28
CA ALA A 225 3.83 -6.01 -30.58
C ALA A 225 2.74 -6.64 -29.71
N ASN A 226 2.87 -7.95 -29.41
CA ASN A 226 1.94 -8.64 -28.52
C ASN A 226 2.11 -8.23 -27.05
N ASN A 227 3.34 -8.08 -26.59
CA ASN A 227 3.68 -7.61 -25.25
C ASN A 227 3.13 -6.20 -25.01
N ALA A 228 3.09 -5.33 -26.02
CA ALA A 228 2.49 -4.00 -25.90
C ALA A 228 1.00 -4.04 -25.52
N LEU A 229 0.24 -5.01 -26.06
CA LEU A 229 -1.16 -5.23 -25.72
C LEU A 229 -1.30 -5.74 -24.28
N LEU A 230 -0.46 -6.70 -23.87
CA LEU A 230 -0.41 -7.22 -22.50
C LEU A 230 -0.06 -6.11 -21.49
N LEU A 231 0.92 -5.26 -21.80
CA LEU A 231 1.37 -4.15 -20.93
C LEU A 231 0.31 -3.06 -20.80
N ALA A 232 -0.43 -2.77 -21.87
CA ALA A 232 -1.56 -1.86 -21.82
C ALA A 232 -2.64 -2.37 -20.86
N GLU A 233 -2.95 -3.66 -20.92
CA GLU A 233 -3.94 -4.26 -20.03
C GLU A 233 -3.42 -4.39 -18.59
N PHE A 234 -2.13 -4.69 -18.39
CA PHE A 234 -1.51 -4.66 -17.08
C PHE A 234 -1.62 -3.27 -16.43
N LYS A 235 -1.44 -2.19 -17.21
CA LYS A 235 -1.67 -0.81 -16.73
C LYS A 235 -3.10 -0.62 -16.24
N ASN A 236 -4.09 -1.05 -17.03
CA ASN A 236 -5.50 -0.93 -16.69
C ASN A 236 -5.84 -1.72 -15.42
N TYR A 237 -5.35 -2.96 -15.31
CA TYR A 237 -5.47 -3.78 -14.11
C TYR A 237 -4.91 -3.06 -12.87
N LEU A 238 -3.71 -2.48 -12.95
CA LEU A 238 -3.12 -1.76 -11.83
C LEU A 238 -3.96 -0.56 -11.38
N ILE A 239 -4.53 0.19 -12.31
CA ILE A 239 -5.35 1.37 -11.99
C ILE A 239 -6.70 0.94 -11.41
N ASN A 240 -7.40 0.04 -12.10
CA ASN A 240 -8.81 -0.26 -11.82
C ASN A 240 -8.99 -1.33 -10.74
N SER A 241 -8.12 -2.34 -10.69
CA SER A 241 -8.19 -3.39 -9.66
C SER A 241 -7.46 -3.00 -8.38
N THR A 242 -6.31 -2.33 -8.49
CA THR A 242 -5.45 -2.04 -7.32
C THR A 242 -5.51 -0.59 -6.84
N GLY A 243 -6.20 0.30 -7.56
CA GLY A 243 -6.35 1.71 -7.19
C GLY A 243 -5.06 2.53 -7.28
N LEU A 244 -4.07 2.07 -8.07
CA LEU A 244 -2.84 2.82 -8.25
C LEU A 244 -3.06 4.05 -9.12
N THR A 245 -2.34 5.13 -8.80
CA THR A 245 -2.32 6.33 -9.65
C THR A 245 -1.67 6.01 -10.99
N GLU A 246 -2.09 6.72 -12.04
CA GLU A 246 -1.57 6.50 -13.39
C GLU A 246 -0.04 6.63 -13.46
N LYS A 247 0.53 7.60 -12.75
CA LYS A 247 2.00 7.79 -12.64
C LYS A 247 2.69 6.54 -12.09
N THR A 248 2.10 5.91 -11.07
CA THR A 248 2.68 4.72 -10.43
C THR A 248 2.49 3.49 -11.31
N ALA A 249 1.32 3.34 -11.94
CA ALA A 249 1.07 2.27 -12.91
C ALA A 249 2.05 2.33 -14.08
N LYS A 250 2.29 3.51 -14.66
CA LYS A 250 3.28 3.74 -15.71
C LYS A 250 4.70 3.31 -15.29
N LYS A 251 5.10 3.58 -14.04
CA LYS A 251 6.40 3.13 -13.53
C LYS A 251 6.50 1.60 -13.48
N HIS A 252 5.46 0.92 -13.00
CA HIS A 252 5.44 -0.54 -12.99
C HIS A 252 5.48 -1.12 -14.40
N VAL A 253 4.69 -0.57 -15.33
CA VAL A 253 4.69 -0.99 -16.74
C VAL A 253 6.09 -0.88 -17.36
N LYS A 254 6.79 0.23 -17.17
CA LYS A 254 8.17 0.40 -17.67
C LYS A 254 9.15 -0.64 -17.12
N ASN A 255 9.02 -1.00 -15.84
CA ASN A 255 9.87 -2.02 -15.25
C ASN A 255 9.59 -3.41 -15.84
N ILE A 256 8.32 -3.71 -16.14
CA ILE A 256 7.95 -4.97 -16.79
C ILE A 256 8.34 -4.97 -18.26
N GLU A 257 8.21 -3.85 -18.95
CA GLU A 257 8.69 -3.67 -20.31
C GLU A 257 10.18 -4.02 -20.42
N LEU A 258 11.02 -3.47 -19.53
CA LEU A 258 12.44 -3.86 -19.44
C LEU A 258 12.62 -5.38 -19.24
N PHE A 259 11.81 -5.99 -18.38
CA PHE A 259 11.92 -7.42 -18.10
C PHE A 259 11.50 -8.31 -19.29
N ILE A 260 10.34 -8.06 -19.89
CA ILE A 260 9.78 -8.95 -20.91
C ILE A 260 10.20 -8.60 -22.35
N ASN A 261 10.60 -7.35 -22.61
CA ASN A 261 11.02 -6.93 -23.95
C ASN A 261 12.55 -6.88 -24.08
N GLU A 262 13.27 -6.45 -23.05
CA GLU A 262 14.74 -6.34 -23.15
C GLU A 262 15.43 -7.59 -22.63
N PHE A 263 15.06 -8.09 -21.45
CA PHE A 263 15.74 -9.26 -20.87
C PHE A 263 15.28 -10.58 -21.49
N MET A 264 13.98 -10.85 -21.56
CA MET A 264 13.46 -12.13 -22.09
C MET A 264 13.74 -12.34 -23.58
N LEU A 265 13.95 -11.25 -24.31
CA LEU A 265 14.35 -11.33 -25.71
C LEU A 265 15.87 -11.22 -25.89
N PHE A 266 16.67 -11.03 -24.83
CA PHE A 266 18.08 -10.66 -24.95
C PHE A 266 18.94 -11.68 -25.73
N ASP A 267 18.77 -12.97 -25.46
CA ASP A 267 19.59 -14.07 -25.97
C ASP A 267 18.79 -15.15 -26.70
N THR A 268 17.46 -15.03 -26.71
CA THR A 268 16.52 -16.01 -27.25
C THR A 268 15.12 -15.36 -27.35
N ILE A 269 14.08 -16.11 -27.74
CA ILE A 269 12.69 -15.63 -27.70
C ILE A 269 11.95 -16.31 -26.54
N LYS A 270 12.03 -15.73 -25.34
CA LYS A 270 11.15 -16.10 -24.22
C LYS A 270 9.90 -15.23 -24.24
N THR A 271 8.79 -15.80 -23.77
CA THR A 271 7.49 -15.12 -23.70
C THR A 271 7.12 -14.83 -22.24
N PRO A 272 6.14 -13.96 -21.98
CA PRO A 272 5.64 -13.74 -20.63
C PRO A 272 5.17 -15.01 -19.89
N LEU A 273 4.88 -16.12 -20.58
CA LEU A 273 4.57 -17.40 -19.93
C LEU A 273 5.74 -17.92 -19.08
N THR A 274 6.98 -17.64 -19.49
CA THR A 274 8.19 -18.07 -18.77
C THR A 274 8.59 -17.08 -17.67
N THR A 275 7.65 -16.25 -17.20
CA THR A 275 7.93 -15.21 -16.20
C THR A 275 8.54 -15.82 -14.94
N VAL A 276 8.02 -16.95 -14.48
CA VAL A 276 8.42 -17.58 -13.21
C VAL A 276 9.88 -18.02 -13.28
N GLU A 277 10.30 -18.67 -14.36
CA GLU A 277 11.66 -19.14 -14.56
C GLU A 277 12.64 -17.99 -14.84
N ALA A 278 12.16 -16.91 -15.46
CA ALA A 278 12.98 -15.78 -15.84
C ALA A 278 13.29 -14.80 -14.69
N VAL A 279 12.53 -14.85 -13.59
CA VAL A 279 12.69 -13.90 -12.47
C VAL A 279 14.07 -13.98 -11.83
N GLN A 280 14.49 -15.19 -11.46
CA GLN A 280 15.75 -15.42 -10.76
C GLN A 280 16.97 -14.96 -11.57
N PRO A 281 17.18 -15.38 -12.84
CA PRO A 281 18.32 -14.91 -13.62
C PRO A 281 18.28 -13.40 -13.91
N TYR A 282 17.08 -12.79 -13.96
CA TYR A 282 16.96 -11.34 -14.10
C TYR A 282 17.33 -10.59 -12.82
N LEU A 283 16.73 -10.92 -11.69
CA LEU A 283 16.91 -10.18 -10.43
C LEU A 283 18.24 -10.47 -9.74
N ALA A 284 18.77 -11.69 -9.87
CA ALA A 284 20.00 -12.09 -9.21
C ALA A 284 21.28 -11.78 -10.03
N ASP A 285 21.20 -11.66 -11.36
CA ASP A 285 22.35 -11.35 -12.23
C ASP A 285 22.09 -10.19 -13.19
N TRP A 286 21.22 -10.36 -14.20
CA TRP A 286 21.21 -9.48 -15.36
C TRP A 286 20.90 -8.02 -15.00
N PHE A 287 19.88 -7.79 -14.17
CA PHE A 287 19.44 -6.46 -13.77
C PHE A 287 20.46 -5.76 -12.85
N PRO A 288 20.97 -6.38 -11.76
CA PRO A 288 22.07 -5.83 -10.96
C PRO A 288 23.31 -5.49 -11.79
N ARG A 289 23.71 -6.37 -12.71
CA ARG A 289 24.95 -6.24 -13.49
C ARG A 289 24.90 -5.17 -14.55
N LYS A 290 23.74 -4.98 -15.20
CA LYS A 290 23.62 -4.13 -16.40
C LYS A 290 22.88 -2.82 -16.18
N ILE A 291 21.96 -2.75 -15.23
CA ILE A 291 20.99 -1.66 -15.15
C ILE A 291 20.90 -1.03 -13.77
N ALA A 292 20.88 -1.83 -12.69
CA ALA A 292 20.63 -1.30 -11.36
C ALA A 292 21.85 -0.55 -10.80
N TYR A 293 21.60 0.62 -10.22
CA TYR A 293 22.62 1.43 -9.54
C TYR A 293 22.43 1.44 -8.02
N SER A 294 21.38 0.80 -7.51
CA SER A 294 21.16 0.69 -6.07
C SER A 294 20.28 -0.49 -5.68
N ALA A 295 20.43 -0.93 -4.43
CA ALA A 295 19.52 -1.88 -3.80
C ALA A 295 18.05 -1.43 -3.82
N SER A 296 17.80 -0.12 -3.86
CA SER A 296 16.44 0.43 -3.93
C SER A 296 15.78 0.20 -5.29
N GLU A 297 16.56 0.22 -6.37
CA GLU A 297 16.08 -0.05 -7.73
C GLU A 297 15.76 -1.53 -7.92
N ILE A 298 16.61 -2.44 -7.41
CA ILE A 298 16.36 -3.88 -7.40
C ILE A 298 15.03 -4.19 -6.70
N LYS A 299 14.82 -3.62 -5.50
CA LYS A 299 13.55 -3.78 -4.74
C LYS A 299 12.34 -3.22 -5.49
N ALA A 300 12.51 -2.09 -6.19
CA ALA A 300 11.43 -1.49 -6.97
C ALA A 300 11.07 -2.32 -8.22
N ASN A 301 12.07 -2.88 -8.90
CA ASN A 301 11.87 -3.75 -10.06
C ASN A 301 11.18 -5.06 -9.63
N ALA A 302 11.69 -5.71 -8.58
CA ALA A 302 11.09 -6.91 -8.00
C ALA A 302 9.64 -6.69 -7.53
N THR A 303 9.33 -5.52 -6.96
CA THR A 303 7.94 -5.16 -6.61
C THR A 303 7.02 -5.09 -7.84
N SER A 304 7.55 -4.65 -8.98
CA SER A 304 6.83 -4.58 -10.24
C SER A 304 6.57 -5.99 -10.77
N ILE A 305 7.60 -6.86 -10.76
CA ILE A 305 7.50 -8.27 -11.15
C ILE A 305 6.45 -9.01 -10.31
N LYS A 306 6.43 -8.84 -8.98
CA LYS A 306 5.39 -9.45 -8.13
C LYS A 306 3.97 -9.07 -8.53
N LYS A 307 3.77 -7.80 -8.92
CA LYS A 307 2.47 -7.31 -9.41
C LYS A 307 2.12 -7.91 -10.76
N PHE A 308 3.11 -8.05 -11.64
CA PHE A 308 2.93 -8.65 -12.95
C PHE A 308 2.62 -10.15 -12.87
N ILE A 309 3.32 -10.92 -12.02
CA ILE A 309 2.99 -12.32 -11.74
C ILE A 309 1.54 -12.45 -11.26
N LYS A 310 1.09 -11.58 -10.34
CA LYS A 310 -0.32 -11.62 -9.92
C LYS A 310 -1.29 -11.27 -11.05
N PHE A 311 -0.92 -10.36 -11.95
CA PHE A 311 -1.72 -10.06 -13.13
C PHE A 311 -1.79 -11.25 -14.09
N MET A 312 -0.67 -11.92 -14.38
CA MET A 312 -0.61 -13.12 -15.23
C MET A 312 -1.46 -14.26 -14.65
N GLU A 313 -1.47 -14.44 -13.33
CA GLU A 313 -2.34 -15.38 -12.62
C GLU A 313 -3.83 -15.02 -12.82
N VAL A 314 -4.20 -13.75 -12.64
CA VAL A 314 -5.59 -13.28 -12.83
C VAL A 314 -6.03 -13.36 -14.29
N ALA A 315 -5.10 -13.17 -15.23
CA ALA A 315 -5.33 -13.32 -16.66
C ALA A 315 -5.45 -14.80 -17.10
N GLY A 316 -5.12 -15.75 -16.22
CA GLY A 316 -5.14 -17.19 -16.52
C GLY A 316 -3.95 -17.66 -17.36
N GLU A 317 -2.88 -16.87 -17.45
CA GLU A 317 -1.67 -17.20 -18.23
C GLU A 317 -0.68 -18.07 -17.44
N ILE A 318 -0.72 -18.02 -16.11
CA ILE A 318 0.09 -18.88 -15.23
C ILE A 318 -0.79 -19.45 -14.11
N SER A 319 -0.40 -20.61 -13.57
CA SER A 319 -1.15 -21.22 -12.47
C SER A 319 -0.97 -20.45 -11.15
N GLN A 320 -1.95 -20.58 -10.25
CA GLN A 320 -1.85 -20.00 -8.91
C GLN A 320 -0.64 -20.54 -8.13
N VAL A 321 -0.33 -21.83 -8.29
CA VAL A 321 0.77 -22.50 -7.61
C VAL A 321 2.10 -21.88 -8.05
N ASP A 322 2.31 -21.77 -9.36
CA ASP A 322 3.55 -21.19 -9.91
C ASP A 322 3.68 -19.71 -9.51
N ALA A 323 2.57 -18.97 -9.54
CA ALA A 323 2.53 -17.58 -9.13
C ALA A 323 2.86 -17.38 -7.63
N GLU A 324 2.40 -18.26 -6.75
CA GLU A 324 2.70 -18.24 -5.33
C GLU A 324 4.17 -18.58 -5.05
N GLN A 325 4.69 -19.63 -5.69
CA GLN A 325 6.08 -20.05 -5.58
C GLN A 325 7.03 -18.92 -6.01
N ALA A 326 6.83 -18.38 -7.22
CA ALA A 326 7.66 -17.29 -7.74
C ALA A 326 7.69 -16.07 -6.81
N ARG A 327 6.54 -15.71 -6.22
CA ARG A 327 6.45 -14.57 -5.28
C ARG A 327 7.20 -14.79 -3.98
N ALA A 328 7.29 -16.04 -3.52
CA ALA A 328 8.02 -16.44 -2.33
C ALA A 328 9.54 -16.36 -2.56
N GLU A 329 10.00 -16.88 -3.70
CA GLU A 329 11.43 -16.96 -4.07
C GLU A 329 12.06 -15.58 -4.36
N ILE A 330 11.28 -14.62 -4.87
CA ILE A 330 11.79 -13.24 -5.14
C ILE A 330 12.48 -12.59 -3.94
N LYS A 331 12.16 -12.98 -2.69
CA LYS A 331 12.87 -12.43 -1.54
C LYS A 331 14.37 -12.75 -1.61
N ASP A 332 14.70 -13.99 -1.93
CA ASP A 332 16.07 -14.47 -1.98
C ASP A 332 16.75 -13.94 -3.25
N ASP A 333 16.05 -13.85 -4.38
CA ASP A 333 16.56 -13.22 -5.60
C ASP A 333 16.96 -11.75 -5.40
N ILE A 334 16.18 -10.99 -4.61
CA ILE A 334 16.53 -9.61 -4.24
C ILE A 334 17.82 -9.60 -3.40
N GLU A 335 17.97 -10.54 -2.47
CA GLU A 335 19.16 -10.61 -1.61
C GLU A 335 20.40 -10.92 -2.47
N PHE A 336 20.34 -11.94 -3.33
CA PHE A 336 21.41 -12.26 -4.27
C PHE A 336 21.78 -11.09 -5.19
N GLY A 337 20.79 -10.41 -5.76
CA GLY A 337 21.05 -9.26 -6.63
C GLY A 337 21.71 -8.09 -5.91
N ILE A 338 21.38 -7.85 -4.64
CA ILE A 338 22.01 -6.80 -3.82
C ILE A 338 23.45 -7.18 -3.48
N GLU A 339 23.69 -8.44 -3.10
CA GLU A 339 25.04 -8.95 -2.85
C GLU A 339 25.91 -8.83 -4.09
N TYR A 340 25.37 -9.16 -5.26
CA TYR A 340 26.07 -9.01 -6.54
C TYR A 340 26.48 -7.56 -6.80
N LEU A 341 25.55 -6.61 -6.62
CA LEU A 341 25.82 -5.19 -6.80
C LEU A 341 26.91 -4.69 -5.83
N GLN A 342 26.86 -5.11 -4.57
CA GLN A 342 27.88 -4.77 -3.56
C GLN A 342 29.25 -5.33 -3.91
N LEU A 343 29.30 -6.56 -4.44
CA LEU A 343 30.54 -7.17 -4.90
C LEU A 343 31.15 -6.37 -6.06
N MET A 344 30.33 -5.97 -7.03
CA MET A 344 30.80 -5.13 -8.15
C MET A 344 31.39 -3.81 -7.68
N ASP A 345 30.69 -3.09 -6.79
CA ASP A 345 31.16 -1.82 -6.22
C ASP A 345 32.51 -2.01 -5.50
N SER A 346 32.67 -3.13 -4.77
CA SER A 346 33.93 -3.43 -4.07
C SER A 346 35.08 -3.83 -5.01
N MET A 347 34.78 -4.35 -6.20
CA MET A 347 35.79 -4.73 -7.20
C MET A 347 36.21 -3.55 -8.08
N THR A 348 35.39 -2.50 -8.19
CA THR A 348 35.79 -1.26 -8.88
C THR A 348 36.84 -0.45 -8.12
N ASP A 349 37.04 -0.71 -6.82
CA ASP A 349 38.10 -0.09 -6.02
C ASP A 349 39.50 -0.72 -6.26
N PHE A 350 39.60 -1.77 -7.09
CA PHE A 350 40.85 -2.50 -7.37
C PHE A 350 41.50 -2.17 -8.72
N TRP A 351 40.88 -1.33 -9.55
CA TRP A 351 41.39 -0.85 -10.84
C TRP A 351 41.48 0.66 -10.84
#